data_AF-A0A662XJG3-F1
#
_entry.id   AF-A0A662XJG3-F1
#
_cell.length_a   1.000
_cell.length_b   1.000
_cell.length_c   1.000
_cell.angle_alpha   90.00
_cell.angle_beta   90.00
_cell.angle_gamma   90.00
#
_symmetry.space_group_name_H-M   'P 1'
#
loop_
_entity.id
_entity.type
_entity.pdbx_description
1 polymer ?
#
loop_
_entity_poly.entity_id
_entity_poly.type
_entity_poly.pdbx_seq_one_letter_code
_entity_poly.pdbx_strand_id
1 'polypeptide(L)'
;MERPSVSKVLPSPRTESTSTYVAVADAPDMYGSTSVVPPPLPDVTKQDTHADVVALRAGFATGATKDLKTRKTLLRALQRMLNENEAQINEAVWKDLHKHPLELFNAEVALVKGDIQDFIDYVDDWAKPKLKLTNVVNLPGLSYVRPEPLGVTCIIGTWNYPMNLVLTPLVAALGAGNCALVRLPGDDTTRHLNNVFIELFDKYMDKRYVRCVYGGVEETKAMLRERFDLIFATGGNFL
;
A
#
# COMPACT_ATOMS: atom_id res chain seq x y z
N MET A 1 -15.04 -67.95 33.54
CA MET A 1 -13.63 -68.21 33.16
C MET A 1 -12.83 -66.95 33.44
N GLU A 2 -12.15 -66.94 34.56
CA GLU A 2 -11.23 -65.89 35.00
C GLU A 2 -10.00 -65.83 34.09
N ARG A 3 -9.44 -64.64 33.91
CA ARG A 3 -8.06 -64.44 33.42
C ARG A 3 -7.29 -63.57 34.41
N PRO A 4 -5.98 -63.79 34.56
CA PRO A 4 -5.25 -63.54 35.79
C PRO A 4 -4.61 -62.13 35.82
N SER A 5 -4.43 -61.62 37.04
CA SER A 5 -3.60 -60.46 37.34
C SER A 5 -2.11 -60.79 37.18
N VAL A 6 -1.36 -59.92 36.50
CA VAL A 6 0.10 -59.89 36.62
C VAL A 6 0.54 -58.44 36.77
N SER A 7 0.96 -58.09 37.99
CA SER A 7 1.68 -56.86 38.29
C SER A 7 3.06 -56.89 37.64
N LYS A 8 3.39 -55.93 36.79
CA LYS A 8 4.76 -55.57 36.49
C LYS A 8 4.94 -54.08 36.73
N VAL A 9 5.61 -53.77 37.84
CA VAL A 9 6.15 -52.46 38.18
C VAL A 9 7.22 -52.14 37.13
N LEU A 10 7.01 -51.08 36.35
CA LEU A 10 8.03 -50.49 35.49
C LEU A 10 8.75 -49.36 36.27
N PRO A 11 10.08 -49.26 36.14
CA PRO A 11 10.91 -48.39 36.99
C PRO A 11 10.71 -46.90 36.65
N SER A 12 10.80 -46.04 37.66
CA SER A 12 10.79 -44.58 37.48
C SER A 12 12.02 -44.14 36.68
N PRO A 13 11.89 -43.29 35.64
CA PRO A 13 13.04 -42.64 35.05
C PRO A 13 13.60 -41.63 36.06
N ARG A 14 14.92 -41.75 36.29
CA ARG A 14 15.73 -40.81 37.07
C ARG A 14 15.64 -39.40 36.50
N THR A 15 15.68 -38.46 37.43
CA THR A 15 16.08 -37.07 37.29
C THR A 15 17.35 -36.91 36.45
N GLU A 16 17.29 -36.04 35.44
CA GLU A 16 18.26 -34.97 35.10
C GLU A 16 18.14 -34.58 33.62
N SER A 17 17.27 -33.61 33.35
CA SER A 17 17.48 -32.61 32.32
C SER A 17 16.97 -31.32 32.92
N THR A 18 17.88 -30.49 33.40
CA THR A 18 17.60 -29.10 33.73
C THR A 18 17.22 -28.39 32.43
N SER A 19 15.96 -28.49 32.05
CA SER A 19 15.36 -27.52 31.14
C SER A 19 15.28 -26.22 31.91
N THR A 20 16.28 -25.37 31.72
CA THR A 20 16.22 -23.96 32.08
C THR A 20 15.17 -23.31 31.18
N TYR A 21 13.90 -23.41 31.58
CA TYR A 21 12.92 -22.44 31.14
C TYR A 21 13.36 -21.10 31.70
N VAL A 22 13.80 -20.21 30.82
CA VAL A 22 13.97 -18.80 31.16
C VAL A 22 12.59 -18.31 31.56
N ALA A 23 12.41 -17.95 32.83
CA ALA A 23 11.19 -17.34 33.29
C ALA A 23 10.93 -16.07 32.47
N VAL A 24 9.68 -15.82 32.10
CA VAL A 24 9.24 -14.67 31.28
C VAL A 24 9.68 -13.31 31.88
N ALA A 25 10.15 -13.29 33.13
CA ALA A 25 10.68 -12.13 33.82
C ALA A 25 12.02 -11.59 33.26
N ASP A 26 12.83 -12.43 32.59
CA ASP A 26 14.15 -12.03 32.06
C ASP A 26 14.13 -11.74 30.54
N ALA A 27 12.96 -11.75 29.91
CA ALA A 27 12.84 -11.28 28.54
C ALA A 27 13.05 -9.75 28.55
N PRO A 28 14.05 -9.19 27.83
CA PRO A 28 14.07 -7.76 27.59
C PRO A 28 12.73 -7.38 26.98
N ASP A 29 12.13 -6.27 27.42
CA ASP A 29 10.82 -5.78 26.98
C ASP A 29 10.66 -5.92 25.46
N MET A 30 10.05 -7.04 25.04
CA MET A 30 9.95 -7.45 23.64
C MET A 30 9.01 -6.53 22.87
N TYR A 31 8.20 -5.74 23.58
CA TYR A 31 7.17 -4.88 23.01
C TYR A 31 7.53 -3.40 23.04
N GLY A 32 8.66 -3.04 23.65
CA GLY A 32 9.06 -1.65 23.81
C GLY A 32 8.08 -0.88 24.70
N SER A 33 8.61 -0.02 25.56
CA SER A 33 7.76 0.86 26.34
C SER A 33 6.93 1.77 25.41
N THR A 34 5.61 1.75 25.55
CA THR A 34 4.63 2.67 24.92
C THR A 34 4.80 4.14 25.33
N SER A 35 5.93 4.49 25.97
CA SER A 35 6.24 5.84 26.46
C SER A 35 6.83 6.76 25.39
N VAL A 36 7.21 6.24 24.21
CA VAL A 36 7.63 7.08 23.09
C VAL A 36 6.37 7.60 22.37
N VAL A 37 5.99 8.85 22.66
CA VAL A 37 4.90 9.51 21.95
C VAL A 37 5.28 9.63 20.47
N PRO A 38 4.51 9.04 19.54
CA PRO A 38 4.79 9.16 18.12
C PRO A 38 4.74 10.64 17.68
N PRO A 39 5.57 11.05 16.71
CA PRO A 39 5.52 12.41 16.19
C PRO A 39 4.06 12.77 15.81
N PRO A 40 3.62 14.00 16.11
CA PRO A 40 2.26 14.42 15.79
C PRO A 40 2.06 14.30 14.29
N LEU A 41 1.00 13.59 13.89
CA LEU A 41 0.57 13.61 12.51
C LEU A 41 0.15 15.03 12.12
N PRO A 42 0.22 15.37 10.82
CA PRO A 42 -0.26 16.65 10.35
C PRO A 42 -1.69 16.90 10.83
N ASP A 43 -1.97 18.16 11.14
CA ASP A 43 -3.28 18.60 11.56
C ASP A 43 -4.30 18.37 10.43
N VAL A 44 -5.12 17.34 10.60
CA VAL A 44 -6.15 16.93 9.63
C VAL A 44 -7.12 18.06 9.29
N THR A 45 -7.31 19.02 10.20
CA THR A 45 -8.22 20.16 9.97
C THR A 45 -7.69 21.13 8.92
N LYS A 46 -6.40 21.05 8.58
CA LYS A 46 -5.76 21.85 7.53
C LYS A 46 -5.76 21.15 6.17
N GLN A 47 -6.24 19.92 6.09
CA GLN A 47 -6.34 19.18 4.83
C GLN A 47 -7.60 19.60 4.08
N ASP A 48 -7.43 20.06 2.85
CA ASP A 48 -8.53 20.44 1.96
C ASP A 48 -8.62 19.41 0.82
N THR A 49 -9.36 18.34 1.08
CA THR A 49 -9.57 17.27 0.11
C THR A 49 -10.27 17.76 -1.16
N HIS A 50 -11.14 18.77 -1.05
CA HIS A 50 -11.80 19.33 -2.21
C HIS A 50 -10.78 20.02 -3.14
N ALA A 51 -9.93 20.88 -2.57
CA ALA A 51 -8.86 21.54 -3.32
C ALA A 51 -7.88 20.53 -3.93
N ASP A 52 -7.55 19.45 -3.21
CA ASP A 52 -6.70 18.37 -3.70
C ASP A 52 -7.33 17.67 -4.93
N VAL A 53 -8.61 17.29 -4.85
CA VAL A 53 -9.31 16.65 -5.97
C VAL A 53 -9.44 17.60 -7.17
N VAL A 54 -9.75 18.88 -6.94
CA VAL A 54 -9.79 19.89 -8.01
C VAL A 54 -8.45 20.01 -8.71
N ALA A 55 -7.34 20.06 -7.95
CA ALA A 55 -6.00 20.13 -8.52
C ALA A 55 -5.64 18.87 -9.32
N LEU A 56 -5.98 17.67 -8.83
CA LEU A 56 -5.78 16.42 -9.56
C LEU A 56 -6.61 16.37 -10.84
N ARG A 57 -7.85 16.85 -10.81
CA ARG A 57 -8.72 16.95 -12.00
C ARG A 57 -8.14 17.91 -13.03
N ALA A 58 -7.62 19.06 -12.59
CA ALA A 58 -6.93 20.00 -13.47
C ALA A 58 -5.67 19.35 -14.09
N GLY A 59 -4.88 18.63 -13.29
CA GLY A 59 -3.72 17.86 -13.76
C GLY A 59 -4.09 16.82 -14.81
N PHE A 60 -5.13 16.03 -14.57
CA PHE A 60 -5.63 15.03 -15.52
C PHE A 60 -6.15 15.67 -16.83
N ALA A 61 -6.86 16.80 -16.74
CA ALA A 61 -7.43 17.51 -17.87
C ALA A 61 -6.38 18.02 -18.87
N THR A 62 -5.13 18.21 -18.43
CA THR A 62 -4.01 18.55 -19.35
C THR A 62 -3.70 17.44 -20.35
N GLY A 63 -4.12 16.20 -20.07
CA GLY A 63 -3.80 15.02 -20.87
C GLY A 63 -2.36 14.51 -20.70
N ALA A 64 -1.54 15.14 -19.84
CA ALA A 64 -0.14 14.77 -19.66
C ALA A 64 0.06 13.31 -19.21
N THR A 65 -0.86 12.76 -18.41
CA THR A 65 -0.80 11.37 -17.93
C THR A 65 -1.18 10.35 -19.00
N LYS A 66 -1.73 10.78 -20.15
CA LYS A 66 -1.96 9.89 -21.30
C LYS A 66 -0.63 9.51 -21.97
N ASP A 67 0.36 10.40 -21.94
CA ASP A 67 1.71 10.14 -22.45
C ASP A 67 2.44 9.11 -21.58
N LEU A 68 2.96 8.07 -22.22
CA LEU A 68 3.60 6.94 -21.56
C LEU A 68 4.91 7.36 -20.87
N LYS A 69 5.61 8.37 -21.40
CA LYS A 69 6.82 8.90 -20.76
C LYS A 69 6.51 9.55 -19.42
N THR A 70 5.39 10.28 -19.31
CA THR A 70 4.91 10.82 -18.03
C THR A 70 4.63 9.69 -17.03
N ARG A 71 3.93 8.63 -17.45
CA ARG A 71 3.64 7.48 -16.56
C ARG A 71 4.90 6.83 -16.04
N LYS A 72 5.86 6.53 -16.93
CA LYS A 72 7.17 5.97 -16.54
C LYS A 72 7.97 6.89 -15.62
N THR A 73 7.87 8.21 -15.82
CA THR A 73 8.53 9.18 -14.93
C THR A 73 7.97 9.12 -13.51
N LEU A 74 6.64 9.06 -13.37
CA LEU A 74 5.96 8.94 -12.08
C LEU A 74 6.31 7.61 -11.39
N LEU A 75 6.28 6.51 -12.13
CA LEU A 75 6.67 5.18 -11.63
C LEU A 75 8.12 5.13 -11.17
N ARG A 76 9.05 5.74 -11.92
CA ARG A 76 10.46 5.85 -11.50
C ARG A 76 10.65 6.75 -10.29
N ALA A 77 9.83 7.80 -10.15
CA ALA A 77 9.86 8.63 -8.94
C ALA A 77 9.44 7.83 -7.71
N LEU A 78 8.39 7.01 -7.84
CA LEU A 78 7.97 6.08 -6.79
C LEU A 78 9.04 5.02 -6.49
N GLN A 79 9.70 4.49 -7.52
CA GLN A 79 10.82 3.55 -7.34
C GLN A 79 11.98 4.18 -6.54
N ARG A 80 12.35 5.44 -6.85
CA ARG A 80 13.36 6.19 -6.10
C ARG A 80 12.92 6.45 -4.67
N MET A 81 11.66 6.83 -4.45
CA MET A 81 11.09 7.03 -3.12
C MET A 81 11.29 5.77 -2.25
N LEU A 82 11.05 4.57 -2.78
CA LEU A 82 11.23 3.33 -2.05
C LEU A 82 12.71 2.96 -1.83
N ASN A 83 13.56 3.15 -2.84
CA ASN A 83 14.96 2.74 -2.76
C ASN A 83 15.79 3.66 -1.87
N GLU A 84 15.55 4.96 -1.93
CA GLU A 84 16.36 5.96 -1.20
C GLU A 84 15.98 6.06 0.28
N ASN A 85 14.80 5.57 0.67
CA ASN A 85 14.23 5.75 2.02
C ASN A 85 13.96 4.41 2.74
N GLU A 86 14.59 3.32 2.30
CA GLU A 86 14.38 1.97 2.84
C GLU A 86 14.59 1.91 4.36
N ALA A 87 15.67 2.51 4.88
CA ALA A 87 15.97 2.50 6.31
C ALA A 87 14.88 3.21 7.14
N GLN A 88 14.43 4.39 6.69
CA GLN A 88 13.39 5.17 7.36
C GLN A 88 12.04 4.45 7.34
N ILE A 89 11.69 3.82 6.21
CA ILE A 89 10.47 3.02 6.07
C ILE A 89 10.52 1.81 7.02
N ASN A 90 11.62 1.06 7.02
CA ASN A 90 11.79 -0.10 7.89
C ASN A 90 11.66 0.28 9.37
N GLU A 91 12.28 1.40 9.78
CA GLU A 91 12.19 1.89 11.15
C GLU A 91 10.75 2.27 11.53
N ALA A 92 10.04 2.97 10.63
CA ALA A 92 8.66 3.38 10.88
C ALA A 92 7.72 2.17 11.01
N VAL A 93 7.82 1.19 10.10
CA VAL A 93 7.00 -0.01 10.16
C VAL A 93 7.35 -0.89 11.35
N TRP A 94 8.63 -0.94 11.76
CA TRP A 94 9.02 -1.63 12.99
C TRP A 94 8.34 -0.99 14.21
N LYS A 95 8.32 0.36 14.29
CA LYS A 95 7.66 1.06 15.40
C LYS A 95 6.13 0.86 15.42
N ASP A 96 5.51 0.78 14.25
CA ASP A 96 4.06 0.60 14.13
C ASP A 96 3.63 -0.86 14.36
N LEU A 97 4.30 -1.81 13.69
CA LEU A 97 3.83 -3.20 13.55
C LEU A 97 4.83 -4.25 14.05
N HIS A 98 6.02 -3.85 14.52
CA HIS A 98 7.13 -4.75 14.87
C HIS A 98 7.49 -5.75 13.76
N LYS A 99 7.26 -5.36 12.50
CA LYS A 99 7.55 -6.20 11.34
C LYS A 99 9.05 -6.15 11.03
N HIS A 100 9.73 -7.29 11.12
CA HIS A 100 11.16 -7.36 10.85
C HIS A 100 11.46 -6.91 9.40
N PRO A 101 12.56 -6.20 9.11
CA PRO A 101 12.84 -5.68 7.76
C PRO A 101 12.79 -6.73 6.64
N LEU A 102 13.27 -7.95 6.91
CA LEU A 102 13.20 -9.06 5.95
C LEU A 102 11.76 -9.50 5.66
N GLU A 103 10.90 -9.49 6.67
CA GLU A 103 9.48 -9.82 6.51
C GLU A 103 8.77 -8.71 5.72
N LEU A 104 9.00 -7.45 6.08
CA LEU A 104 8.46 -6.29 5.36
C LEU A 104 8.89 -6.30 3.88
N PHE A 105 10.16 -6.59 3.61
CA PHE A 105 10.66 -6.66 2.24
C PHE A 105 9.94 -7.74 1.43
N ASN A 106 9.91 -8.98 1.93
CA ASN A 106 9.35 -10.11 1.20
C ASN A 106 7.83 -10.05 1.07
N ALA A 107 7.13 -9.57 2.10
CA ALA A 107 5.67 -9.55 2.13
C ALA A 107 5.06 -8.32 1.46
N GLU A 108 5.80 -7.21 1.35
CA GLU A 108 5.24 -5.94 0.85
C GLU A 108 6.12 -5.25 -0.19
N VAL A 109 7.37 -4.92 0.16
CA VAL A 109 8.18 -4.00 -0.67
C VAL A 109 8.60 -4.64 -1.99
N ALA A 110 8.96 -5.94 -1.98
CA ALA A 110 9.37 -6.67 -3.17
C ALA A 110 8.24 -6.74 -4.22
N LEU A 111 6.99 -6.93 -3.78
CA LEU A 111 5.81 -6.96 -4.64
C LEU A 111 5.63 -5.60 -5.33
N VAL A 112 5.63 -4.50 -4.57
CA VAL A 112 5.50 -3.15 -5.10
C VAL A 112 6.63 -2.81 -6.08
N LYS A 113 7.88 -3.15 -5.75
CA LYS A 113 9.03 -2.93 -6.64
C LYS A 113 8.91 -3.76 -7.93
N GLY A 114 8.41 -4.99 -7.84
CA GLY A 114 8.08 -5.83 -8.99
C GLY A 114 7.01 -5.20 -9.88
N ASP A 115 5.88 -4.79 -9.30
CA ASP A 115 4.80 -4.12 -10.05
C ASP A 115 5.29 -2.86 -10.76
N ILE A 116 6.10 -2.02 -10.09
CA ILE A 116 6.70 -0.83 -10.70
C ILE A 116 7.53 -1.21 -11.92
N GLN A 117 8.36 -2.25 -11.79
CA GLN A 117 9.24 -2.70 -12.87
C GLN A 117 8.42 -3.25 -14.05
N ASP A 118 7.41 -4.07 -13.78
CA ASP A 118 6.50 -4.60 -14.79
C ASP A 118 5.81 -3.47 -15.57
N PHE A 119 5.30 -2.44 -14.90
CA PHE A 119 4.73 -1.29 -15.60
C PHE A 119 5.77 -0.50 -16.39
N ILE A 120 7.00 -0.33 -15.88
CA ILE A 120 8.07 0.36 -16.63
C ILE A 120 8.41 -0.40 -17.92
N ASP A 121 8.42 -1.73 -17.86
CA ASP A 121 8.84 -2.59 -18.97
C ASP A 121 7.71 -2.82 -19.99
N TYR A 122 6.47 -2.97 -19.54
CA TYR A 122 5.37 -3.43 -20.39
C TYR A 122 4.26 -2.40 -20.69
N VAL A 123 4.27 -1.20 -20.08
CA VAL A 123 3.18 -0.21 -20.30
C VAL A 123 3.03 0.21 -21.78
N ASP A 124 4.11 0.22 -22.56
CA ASP A 124 4.03 0.50 -24.01
C ASP A 124 3.20 -0.55 -24.74
N ASP A 125 3.34 -1.82 -24.37
CA ASP A 125 2.56 -2.90 -24.96
C ASP A 125 1.13 -2.91 -24.44
N TRP A 126 0.94 -2.65 -23.14
CA TRP A 126 -0.39 -2.62 -22.53
C TRP A 126 -1.25 -1.47 -23.03
N ALA A 127 -0.66 -0.33 -23.37
CA ALA A 127 -1.39 0.84 -23.87
C ALA A 127 -1.72 0.79 -25.38
N LYS A 128 -1.13 -0.15 -26.14
CA LYS A 128 -1.36 -0.23 -27.60
C LYS A 128 -2.82 -0.56 -27.94
N PRO A 129 -3.41 0.11 -28.95
CA PRO A 129 -4.69 -0.30 -29.51
C PRO A 129 -4.65 -1.74 -30.02
N LYS A 130 -5.65 -2.54 -29.66
CA LYS A 130 -5.77 -3.94 -30.09
C LYS A 130 -6.81 -4.03 -31.20
N LEU A 131 -6.35 -4.32 -32.43
CA LEU A 131 -7.22 -4.49 -33.59
C LEU A 131 -8.26 -5.60 -33.37
N LYS A 132 -9.45 -5.40 -33.92
CA LYS A 132 -10.56 -6.35 -33.93
C LYS A 132 -11.06 -6.53 -35.35
N LEU A 133 -11.69 -7.67 -35.61
CA LEU A 133 -12.28 -7.95 -36.91
C LEU A 133 -13.41 -6.93 -37.19
N THR A 134 -13.34 -6.24 -38.32
CA THR A 134 -14.41 -5.38 -38.81
C THR A 134 -15.37 -6.21 -39.66
N ASN A 135 -16.68 -6.09 -39.42
CA ASN A 135 -17.70 -6.72 -40.25
C ASN A 135 -17.78 -6.06 -41.64
N VAL A 136 -18.26 -6.81 -42.64
CA VAL A 136 -18.27 -6.38 -44.05
C VAL A 136 -19.02 -5.06 -44.27
N VAL A 137 -20.12 -4.84 -43.56
CA VAL A 137 -20.96 -3.63 -43.67
C VAL A 137 -20.21 -2.35 -43.29
N ASN A 138 -19.21 -2.44 -42.40
CA ASN A 138 -18.45 -1.29 -41.94
C ASN A 138 -17.13 -1.11 -42.71
N LEU A 139 -16.87 -1.88 -43.76
CA LEU A 139 -15.72 -1.67 -44.63
C LEU A 139 -15.89 -0.37 -45.44
N PRO A 140 -14.83 0.44 -45.63
CA PRO A 140 -13.41 0.15 -45.36
C PRO A 140 -12.90 0.55 -43.96
N GLY A 141 -13.78 0.71 -42.97
CA GLY A 141 -13.43 1.10 -41.60
C GLY A 141 -12.58 0.07 -40.84
N LEU A 142 -11.97 0.52 -39.73
CA LEU A 142 -11.13 -0.28 -38.84
C LEU A 142 -11.71 -0.34 -37.43
N SER A 143 -11.75 -1.53 -36.84
CA SER A 143 -12.22 -1.75 -35.47
C SER A 143 -11.04 -2.04 -34.56
N TYR A 144 -10.99 -1.40 -33.38
CA TYR A 144 -9.97 -1.66 -32.37
C TYR A 144 -10.46 -1.31 -30.97
N VAL A 145 -9.77 -1.83 -29.95
CA VAL A 145 -9.99 -1.49 -28.54
C VAL A 145 -8.77 -0.70 -28.06
N ARG A 146 -8.99 0.51 -27.54
CA ARG A 146 -7.96 1.35 -26.95
C ARG A 146 -8.19 1.47 -25.44
N PRO A 147 -7.24 1.04 -24.59
CA PRO A 147 -7.30 1.33 -23.16
C PRO A 147 -7.15 2.83 -22.91
N GLU A 148 -8.02 3.40 -22.09
CA GLU A 148 -7.96 4.81 -21.70
C GLU A 148 -8.03 4.94 -20.18
N PRO A 149 -7.31 5.92 -19.58
CA PRO A 149 -7.44 6.19 -18.17
C PRO A 149 -8.84 6.72 -17.83
N LEU A 150 -9.30 6.40 -16.63
CA LEU A 150 -10.61 6.79 -16.11
C LEU A 150 -10.63 8.26 -15.66
N GLY A 151 -9.57 8.73 -15.00
CA GLY A 151 -9.51 10.09 -14.48
C GLY A 151 -8.74 10.22 -13.17
N VAL A 152 -9.43 10.70 -12.14
CA VAL A 152 -8.90 10.82 -10.78
C VAL A 152 -9.41 9.65 -9.93
N THR A 153 -8.47 8.83 -9.45
CA THR A 153 -8.77 7.68 -8.61
C THR A 153 -8.56 7.99 -7.14
N CYS A 154 -9.34 7.34 -6.27
CA CYS A 154 -9.13 7.33 -4.83
C CYS A 154 -8.59 5.96 -4.42
N ILE A 155 -7.54 5.95 -3.60
CA ILE A 155 -6.94 4.73 -3.05
C ILE A 155 -7.03 4.82 -1.54
N ILE A 156 -7.75 3.91 -0.90
CA ILE A 156 -7.94 3.87 0.55
C ILE A 156 -7.14 2.70 1.12
N GLY A 157 -6.08 3.05 1.86
CA GLY A 157 -5.20 2.11 2.53
C GLY A 157 -5.77 1.55 3.83
N THR A 158 -5.12 0.50 4.32
CA THR A 158 -5.37 -0.16 5.62
C THR A 158 -4.04 -0.49 6.29
N TRP A 159 -4.09 -0.95 7.55
CA TRP A 159 -2.94 -1.03 8.44
C TRP A 159 -2.10 -2.31 8.39
N ASN A 160 -2.64 -3.44 7.92
CA ASN A 160 -1.98 -4.74 8.07
C ASN A 160 -0.82 -4.98 7.08
N TYR A 161 -0.93 -4.42 5.87
CA TYR A 161 0.14 -4.35 4.88
C TYR A 161 0.17 -2.94 4.28
N PRO A 162 0.58 -1.95 5.07
CA PRO A 162 0.33 -0.54 4.78
C PRO A 162 1.20 0.00 3.64
N MET A 163 2.28 -0.70 3.27
CA MET A 163 3.03 -0.38 2.06
C MET A 163 2.32 -0.95 0.84
N ASN A 164 2.05 -2.26 0.83
CA ASN A 164 1.55 -2.97 -0.34
C ASN A 164 0.15 -2.49 -0.75
N LEU A 165 -0.78 -2.44 0.22
CA LEU A 165 -2.20 -2.13 -0.03
C LEU A 165 -2.46 -0.67 -0.40
N VAL A 166 -1.45 0.18 -0.26
CA VAL A 166 -1.47 1.58 -0.73
C VAL A 166 -0.74 1.72 -2.05
N LEU A 167 0.46 1.14 -2.17
CA LEU A 167 1.36 1.43 -3.28
C LEU A 167 1.10 0.58 -4.52
N THR A 168 0.72 -0.69 -4.41
CA THR A 168 0.35 -1.50 -5.58
C THR A 168 -0.84 -0.92 -6.35
N PRO A 169 -1.97 -0.52 -5.72
CA PRO A 169 -3.03 0.16 -6.46
C PRO A 169 -2.60 1.53 -7.01
N LEU A 170 -1.67 2.24 -6.35
CA LEU A 170 -1.11 3.48 -6.87
C LEU A 170 -0.28 3.24 -8.14
N VAL A 171 0.58 2.23 -8.14
CA VAL A 171 1.37 1.80 -9.31
C VAL A 171 0.44 1.51 -10.49
N ALA A 172 -0.63 0.75 -10.25
CA ALA A 172 -1.62 0.44 -11.28
C ALA A 172 -2.35 1.70 -11.79
N ALA A 173 -2.75 2.61 -10.90
CA ALA A 173 -3.40 3.86 -11.28
C ALA A 173 -2.49 4.74 -12.17
N LEU A 174 -1.22 4.90 -11.79
CA LEU A 174 -0.23 5.68 -12.55
C LEU A 174 0.14 5.03 -13.87
N GLY A 175 0.33 3.71 -13.88
CA GLY A 175 0.61 2.93 -15.09
C GLY A 175 -0.54 2.98 -16.10
N ALA A 176 -1.79 3.00 -15.62
CA ALA A 176 -2.97 3.20 -16.46
C ALA A 176 -3.14 4.65 -16.95
N GLY A 177 -2.43 5.62 -16.36
CA GLY A 177 -2.45 7.04 -16.75
C GLY A 177 -3.48 7.88 -15.99
N ASN A 178 -3.91 7.43 -14.82
CA ASN A 178 -4.79 8.17 -13.93
C ASN A 178 -3.99 9.12 -13.01
N CYS A 179 -4.68 10.11 -12.47
CA CYS A 179 -4.22 10.82 -11.27
C CYS A 179 -4.78 10.10 -10.03
N ALA A 180 -4.12 10.20 -8.89
CA ALA A 180 -4.51 9.47 -7.69
C ALA A 180 -4.49 10.34 -6.43
N LEU A 181 -5.56 10.25 -5.64
CA LEU A 181 -5.59 10.65 -4.24
C LEU A 181 -5.41 9.41 -3.38
N VAL A 182 -4.33 9.37 -2.60
CA VAL A 182 -4.03 8.30 -1.66
C VAL A 182 -4.49 8.73 -0.29
N ARG A 183 -5.40 7.97 0.32
CA ARG A 183 -5.83 8.14 1.70
C ARG A 183 -5.17 7.10 2.59
N LEU A 184 -4.38 7.60 3.54
CA LEU A 184 -3.75 6.82 4.59
C LEU A 184 -4.73 6.56 5.73
N PRO A 185 -4.68 5.37 6.37
CA PRO A 185 -5.57 5.04 7.48
C PRO A 185 -5.39 6.04 8.62
N GLY A 186 -6.51 6.38 9.27
CA GLY A 186 -6.59 7.41 10.31
C GLY A 186 -6.47 6.86 11.72
N ASP A 187 -6.50 5.55 11.87
CA ASP A 187 -6.19 4.91 13.15
C ASP A 187 -4.71 5.09 13.49
N ASP A 188 -4.39 5.03 14.78
CA ASP A 188 -3.01 5.22 15.27
C ASP A 188 -2.11 4.00 14.99
N THR A 189 -2.58 2.97 14.27
CA THR A 189 -1.83 1.70 14.13
C THR A 189 -0.68 1.78 13.13
N THR A 190 -0.69 2.75 12.21
CA THR A 190 0.42 2.99 11.25
C THR A 190 0.91 4.43 11.26
N ARG A 191 0.93 5.04 12.45
CA ARG A 191 1.20 6.46 12.62
C ARG A 191 2.62 6.87 12.23
N HIS A 192 3.62 6.06 12.56
CA HIS A 192 5.01 6.37 12.19
C HIS A 192 5.17 6.32 10.68
N LEU A 193 4.64 5.29 10.03
CA LEU A 193 4.69 5.17 8.58
C LEU A 193 3.89 6.28 7.88
N ASN A 194 2.74 6.66 8.40
CA ASN A 194 1.93 7.74 7.81
C ASN A 194 2.71 9.07 7.78
N ASN A 195 3.45 9.40 8.84
CA ASN A 195 4.32 10.58 8.86
C ASN A 195 5.39 10.51 7.76
N VAL A 196 6.06 9.36 7.64
CA VAL A 196 7.06 9.13 6.59
C VAL A 196 6.42 9.26 5.20
N PHE A 197 5.27 8.65 4.97
CA PHE A 197 4.59 8.72 3.68
C PHE A 197 4.18 10.14 3.30
N ILE A 198 3.66 10.94 4.24
CA ILE A 198 3.29 12.32 3.94
C ILE A 198 4.50 13.12 3.46
N GLU A 199 5.65 12.98 4.14
CA GLU A 199 6.91 13.62 3.73
C GLU A 199 7.40 13.10 2.36
N LEU A 200 7.42 11.78 2.18
CA LEU A 200 7.95 11.16 0.98
C LEU A 200 7.10 11.43 -0.26
N PHE A 201 5.77 11.42 -0.13
CA PHE A 201 4.88 11.80 -1.24
C PHE A 201 5.09 13.27 -1.63
N ASP A 202 5.28 14.16 -0.66
CA ASP A 202 5.56 15.58 -0.92
C ASP A 202 6.86 15.79 -1.70
N LYS A 203 7.89 15.03 -1.34
CA LYS A 203 9.25 15.13 -1.90
C LYS A 203 9.37 14.49 -3.29
N TYR A 204 8.78 13.32 -3.50
CA TYR A 204 9.01 12.51 -4.70
C TYR A 204 7.90 12.60 -5.73
N MET A 205 6.65 12.83 -5.31
CA MET A 205 5.50 12.75 -6.19
C MET A 205 5.03 14.12 -6.66
N ASP A 206 4.74 14.24 -7.96
CA ASP A 206 4.21 15.47 -8.52
C ASP A 206 2.75 15.66 -8.08
N LYS A 207 2.52 16.70 -7.26
CA LYS A 207 1.19 17.06 -6.71
C LYS A 207 0.13 17.38 -7.75
N ARG A 208 0.50 17.53 -9.03
CA ARG A 208 -0.47 17.62 -10.13
C ARG A 208 -1.15 16.29 -10.41
N TYR A 209 -0.50 15.17 -10.09
CA TYR A 209 -0.98 13.83 -10.46
C TYR A 209 -1.15 12.90 -9.27
N VAL A 210 -0.43 13.11 -8.17
CA VAL A 210 -0.55 12.29 -6.95
C VAL A 210 -0.60 13.17 -5.73
N ARG A 211 -1.59 12.95 -4.87
CA ARG A 211 -1.70 13.61 -3.57
C ARG A 211 -1.94 12.57 -2.49
N CYS A 212 -1.45 12.87 -1.30
CA CYS A 212 -1.58 12.00 -0.13
C CYS A 212 -2.34 12.76 0.95
N VAL A 213 -3.37 12.13 1.51
CA VAL A 213 -4.16 12.65 2.62
C VAL A 213 -4.18 11.62 3.73
N TYR A 214 -4.12 12.10 4.96
CA TYR A 214 -4.39 11.32 6.16
C TYR A 214 -5.79 11.70 6.69
N GLY A 215 -6.44 10.80 7.44
CA GLY A 215 -7.74 11.10 8.03
C GLY A 215 -8.44 9.83 8.49
N GLY A 216 -9.35 9.93 9.45
CA GLY A 216 -10.15 8.83 10.00
C GLY A 216 -11.49 8.64 9.27
N VAL A 217 -12.51 8.21 10.00
CA VAL A 217 -13.83 7.89 9.43
C VAL A 217 -14.52 9.13 8.86
N GLU A 218 -14.53 10.24 9.60
CA GLU A 218 -15.25 11.46 9.18
C GLU A 218 -14.55 12.16 8.02
N GLU A 219 -13.22 12.19 8.02
CA GLU A 219 -12.42 12.71 6.91
C GLU A 219 -12.62 11.85 5.65
N THR A 220 -12.69 10.52 5.81
CA THR A 220 -12.95 9.61 4.68
C THR A 220 -14.35 9.81 4.13
N LYS A 221 -15.38 9.97 4.97
CA LYS A 221 -16.73 10.29 4.53
C LYS A 221 -16.79 11.62 3.78
N ALA A 222 -16.08 12.64 4.26
CA ALA A 222 -15.99 13.92 3.58
C ALA A 222 -15.31 13.79 2.22
N MET A 223 -14.17 13.11 2.16
CA MET A 223 -13.46 12.80 0.92
C MET A 223 -14.35 12.05 -0.08
N LEU A 224 -15.11 11.04 0.37
CA LEU A 224 -15.96 10.22 -0.50
C LEU A 224 -17.18 10.97 -1.06
N ARG A 225 -17.45 12.21 -0.62
CA ARG A 225 -18.42 13.09 -1.28
C ARG A 225 -17.86 13.73 -2.55
N GLU A 226 -16.54 13.77 -2.70
CA GLU A 226 -15.91 14.22 -3.92
C GLU A 226 -16.12 13.21 -5.06
N ARG A 227 -16.15 13.70 -6.28
CA ARG A 227 -16.28 12.84 -7.45
C ARG A 227 -14.92 12.19 -7.74
N PHE A 228 -14.88 10.86 -7.69
CA PHE A 228 -13.78 10.05 -8.23
C PHE A 228 -14.25 9.23 -9.43
N ASP A 229 -13.32 8.95 -10.34
CA ASP A 229 -13.60 8.16 -11.54
C ASP A 229 -13.38 6.65 -11.28
N LEU A 230 -12.64 6.31 -10.22
CA LEU A 230 -12.55 4.97 -9.63
C LEU A 230 -12.16 5.08 -8.15
N ILE A 231 -12.73 4.23 -7.31
CA ILE A 231 -12.34 4.10 -5.89
C ILE A 231 -11.83 2.68 -5.68
N PHE A 232 -10.60 2.56 -5.19
CA PHE A 232 -9.98 1.31 -4.78
C PHE A 232 -9.79 1.34 -3.27
N ALA A 233 -10.52 0.49 -2.55
CA ALA A 233 -10.50 0.49 -1.10
C ALA A 233 -10.19 -0.90 -0.58
N THR A 234 -9.26 -0.97 0.37
CA THR A 234 -9.00 -2.19 1.15
C THR A 234 -9.28 -1.89 2.62
N GLY A 235 -10.11 -2.70 3.26
CA GLY A 235 -10.49 -2.51 4.67
C GLY A 235 -11.64 -3.43 5.07
N GLY A 236 -12.17 -3.20 6.27
CA GLY A 236 -13.35 -3.92 6.77
C GLY A 236 -14.66 -3.32 6.28
N ASN A 237 -15.78 -3.91 6.70
CA ASN A 237 -17.14 -3.47 6.37
C ASN A 237 -17.51 -2.05 6.87
N PHE A 238 -16.60 -1.38 7.60
CA PHE A 238 -16.83 -0.09 8.25
C PHE A 238 -16.16 1.09 7.53
N LEU A 239 -15.68 0.87 6.30
CA LEU A 239 -15.32 1.95 5.37
C LEU A 239 -16.56 2.69 4.87
#